data_AF-A0AAW0VR11-F1
#
_entry.id   AF-A0AAW0VR11-F1
#
_cell.length_a   1.000
_cell.length_b   1.000
_cell.length_c   1.000
_cell.angle_alpha   90.00
_cell.angle_beta   90.00
_cell.angle_gamma   90.00
#
_symmetry.space_group_name_H-M   'P 1'
#
loop_
_entity.id
_entity.type
_entity.pdbx_description
1 polymer ?
#
loop_
_entity_poly.entity_id
_entity_poly.type
_entity_poly.pdbx_seq_one_letter_code
_entity_poly.pdbx_strand_id
1 'polypeptide(L)'
;ASCTRFLQEQAKELGVKCEVIEYVPGLPVVLMTLVGQDPSLPSLLLNSHTDVVPVFPEHWKYEPFSGDKDDNGDIHGRGTQDMKCVGIQYLEALKSLSKDGHEFLR
;
A
#
# COMPACT_ATOMS: atom_id res chain seq x y z
N ALA A 1 -8.74 -6.07 -9.45
CA ALA A 1 -9.67 -6.85 -8.58
C ALA A 1 -9.00 -7.36 -7.28
N SER A 2 -7.80 -7.96 -7.32
CA SER A 2 -7.13 -8.49 -6.12
C SER A 2 -6.49 -7.40 -5.23
N CYS A 3 -5.71 -6.47 -5.80
CA CYS A 3 -5.06 -5.40 -5.02
C CYS A 3 -6.07 -4.49 -4.30
N THR A 4 -7.15 -4.10 -4.98
CA THR A 4 -8.23 -3.30 -4.38
C THR A 4 -8.81 -3.97 -3.14
N ARG A 5 -9.11 -5.28 -3.21
CA ARG A 5 -9.64 -6.05 -2.09
C ARG A 5 -8.64 -6.11 -0.93
N PHE A 6 -7.38 -6.43 -1.23
CA PHE A 6 -6.31 -6.42 -0.23
C PHE A 6 -6.25 -5.08 0.51
N LEU A 7 -6.25 -3.98 -0.22
CA LEU A 7 -6.20 -2.63 0.36
C LEU A 7 -7.46 -2.29 1.18
N GLN A 8 -8.65 -2.72 0.76
CA GLN A 8 -9.88 -2.56 1.56
C GLN A 8 -9.82 -3.35 2.87
N GLU A 9 -9.25 -4.57 2.85
CA GLU A 9 -9.04 -5.37 4.06
C GLU A 9 -8.05 -4.70 5.01
N GLN A 10 -6.96 -4.13 4.48
CA GLN A 10 -6.02 -3.33 5.27
C GLN A 10 -6.73 -2.13 5.92
N ALA A 11 -7.50 -1.36 5.16
CA ALA A 11 -8.24 -0.22 5.71
C ALA A 11 -9.21 -0.63 6.83
N LYS A 12 -9.88 -1.78 6.68
CA LYS A 12 -10.76 -2.34 7.70
C LYS A 12 -9.99 -2.73 8.97
N GLU A 13 -8.81 -3.32 8.83
CA GLU A 13 -7.93 -3.66 9.95
C GLU A 13 -7.46 -2.41 10.71
N LEU A 14 -7.12 -1.33 9.99
CA LEU A 14 -6.77 -0.04 10.58
C LEU A 14 -7.97 0.72 11.17
N GLY A 15 -9.20 0.36 10.81
CA GLY A 15 -10.41 1.09 11.22
C GLY A 15 -10.57 2.47 10.55
N VAL A 16 -9.98 2.66 9.36
CA VAL A 16 -10.02 3.95 8.63
C VAL A 16 -11.08 3.94 7.53
N LYS A 17 -11.52 5.13 7.10
CA LYS A 17 -12.44 5.26 5.96
C LYS A 17 -11.74 4.76 4.70
N CYS A 18 -12.43 3.97 3.88
CA CYS A 18 -11.93 3.48 2.60
C CYS A 18 -12.95 3.74 1.49
N GLU A 19 -12.52 4.36 0.40
CA GLU A 19 -13.31 4.61 -0.80
C GLU A 19 -12.61 4.01 -2.01
N VAL A 20 -13.38 3.38 -2.90
CA VAL A 20 -12.88 2.90 -4.20
C VAL A 20 -13.52 3.78 -5.26
N ILE A 21 -12.68 4.55 -5.95
CA ILE A 21 -13.11 5.55 -6.92
C ILE A 21 -12.68 5.09 -8.30
N GLU A 22 -13.60 5.03 -9.25
CA GLU A 22 -13.32 4.58 -10.62
C GLU A 22 -13.62 5.71 -11.60
N TYR A 23 -12.56 6.44 -12.00
CA TYR A 23 -12.67 7.49 -13.02
C TYR A 23 -12.60 6.94 -14.44
N VAL A 24 -11.86 5.85 -14.62
CA VAL A 24 -11.69 5.12 -15.88
C VAL A 24 -12.05 3.66 -15.64
N PRO A 25 -12.92 3.05 -16.47
CA PRO A 25 -13.32 1.65 -16.29
C PRO A 25 -12.11 0.71 -16.20
N GLY A 26 -12.08 -0.12 -15.15
CA GLY A 26 -11.02 -1.08 -14.86
C GLY A 26 -9.82 -0.53 -14.09
N LEU A 27 -9.76 0.79 -13.82
CA LEU A 27 -8.63 1.45 -13.16
C LEU A 27 -9.09 2.14 -11.85
N PRO A 28 -9.38 1.36 -10.79
CA PRO A 28 -9.83 1.92 -9.53
C PRO A 28 -8.67 2.57 -8.75
N VAL A 29 -8.96 3.70 -8.13
CA VAL A 29 -8.14 4.33 -7.08
C VAL A 29 -8.71 3.92 -5.73
N VAL A 30 -7.85 3.46 -4.82
CA VAL A 30 -8.22 3.21 -3.42
C VAL A 30 -7.76 4.38 -2.57
N LEU A 31 -8.72 5.10 -1.99
CA LEU A 31 -8.47 6.20 -1.06
C LEU A 31 -8.74 5.73 0.37
N MET A 32 -7.70 5.72 1.20
CA MET A 32 -7.82 5.47 2.63
C MET A 32 -7.59 6.76 3.40
N THR A 33 -8.45 7.06 4.36
CA THR A 33 -8.40 8.31 5.12
C THR A 33 -8.41 8.03 6.61
N LEU A 34 -7.28 8.33 7.26
CA LEU A 34 -7.22 8.54 8.70
C LEU A 34 -7.51 10.02 8.95
N VAL A 35 -8.52 10.31 9.76
CA VAL A 35 -8.99 11.68 10.01
C VAL A 35 -8.20 12.27 11.18
N GLY A 36 -7.47 13.36 10.95
CA GLY A 36 -6.84 14.14 12.02
C GLY A 36 -7.84 14.94 12.86
N GLN A 37 -7.35 15.51 13.96
CA GLN A 37 -8.19 16.25 14.92
C GLN A 37 -8.65 17.63 14.42
N ASP A 38 -7.87 18.29 13.57
CA ASP A 38 -8.16 19.63 13.08
C ASP A 38 -8.52 19.63 11.57
N PRO A 39 -9.82 19.67 11.22
CA PRO A 39 -10.27 19.66 9.84
C PRO A 39 -9.96 20.96 9.07
N SER A 40 -9.44 22.00 9.73
CA SER A 40 -9.02 23.24 9.06
C SER A 40 -7.63 23.14 8.42
N LEU A 41 -6.84 22.13 8.80
CA LEU A 41 -5.51 21.90 8.26
C LEU A 41 -5.57 21.17 6.91
N PRO A 42 -4.61 21.42 6.00
CA PRO A 42 -4.50 20.64 4.78
C PRO A 42 -4.08 19.19 5.09
N SER A 43 -4.64 18.25 4.31
CA SER A 43 -4.31 16.83 4.40
C SER A 43 -2.89 16.53 3.91
N LEU A 44 -2.28 15.49 4.46
CA LEU A 44 -1.07 14.89 3.92
C LEU A 44 -1.45 13.73 3.00
N LEU A 45 -0.96 13.74 1.76
CA LEU A 45 -1.17 12.63 0.82
C LEU A 45 0.06 11.75 0.76
N LEU A 46 -0.14 10.47 1.09
CA LEU A 46 0.84 9.41 0.89
C LEU A 46 0.40 8.59 -0.32
N ASN A 47 0.99 8.85 -1.49
CA ASN A 47 0.60 8.20 -2.73
C ASN A 47 1.55 7.07 -3.13
N SER A 48 0.97 6.01 -3.68
CA SER A 48 1.67 4.89 -4.29
C SER A 48 0.83 4.30 -5.41
N HIS A 49 1.47 3.67 -6.40
CA HIS A 49 0.79 2.88 -7.43
C HIS A 49 0.81 1.39 -7.08
N THR A 50 -0.07 0.61 -7.72
CA THR A 50 -0.24 -0.83 -7.41
C THR A 50 0.12 -1.75 -8.57
N ASP A 51 0.16 -1.20 -9.78
CA ASP A 51 0.62 -1.90 -10.96
C ASP A 51 2.14 -2.08 -10.92
N VAL A 52 2.60 -2.99 -11.76
CA VAL A 52 4.02 -3.27 -11.90
C VAL A 52 4.28 -3.57 -13.36
N VAL A 53 5.46 -3.23 -13.84
CA VAL A 53 5.84 -3.52 -15.23
C VAL A 53 5.98 -5.02 -15.48
N PRO A 54 5.90 -5.47 -16.75
CA PRO A 54 6.13 -6.87 -17.12
C PRO A 54 7.50 -7.42 -16.71
N VAL A 55 7.65 -8.74 -16.88
CA VAL A 55 8.88 -9.50 -16.58
C VAL A 55 9.21 -10.43 -17.75
N PHE A 56 10.49 -10.78 -17.87
CA PHE A 56 10.98 -11.90 -18.69
C PHE A 56 11.42 -13.01 -17.73
N PRO A 57 10.55 -13.98 -17.38
CA PRO A 57 10.79 -14.94 -16.30
C PRO A 57 12.12 -15.70 -16.43
N GLU A 58 12.56 -15.99 -17.65
CA GLU A 58 13.82 -16.66 -17.97
C GLU A 58 15.08 -15.93 -17.49
N HIS A 59 14.98 -14.63 -17.22
CA HIS A 59 16.08 -13.81 -16.69
C HIS A 59 16.02 -13.63 -15.17
N TRP A 60 15.03 -14.22 -14.50
CA TRP A 60 14.92 -14.14 -13.06
C TRP A 60 15.54 -15.35 -12.39
N LYS A 61 16.33 -15.10 -11.34
CA LYS A 61 16.86 -16.15 -10.47
C LYS A 61 15.78 -16.76 -9.55
N TYR A 62 14.77 -15.98 -9.19
CA TYR A 62 13.66 -16.35 -8.31
C TYR A 62 12.33 -16.03 -9.00
N GLU A 63 11.26 -16.75 -8.67
CA GLU A 63 9.94 -16.52 -9.27
C GLU A 63 9.49 -15.06 -9.12
N PRO A 64 9.24 -14.30 -10.20
CA PRO A 64 9.13 -12.83 -10.14
C PRO A 64 7.98 -12.30 -9.28
N PHE A 65 6.97 -13.11 -8.98
CA PHE A 65 5.81 -12.68 -8.18
C PHE A 65 5.66 -13.48 -6.87
N SER A 66 6.71 -14.19 -6.44
CA SER A 66 6.72 -14.95 -5.19
C SER A 66 6.82 -14.08 -3.94
N GLY A 67 7.65 -13.03 -3.98
CA GLY A 67 8.02 -12.28 -2.78
C GLY A 67 8.93 -13.08 -1.85
N ASP A 68 9.66 -14.08 -2.38
CA ASP A 68 10.54 -14.93 -1.60
C ASP A 68 11.68 -14.14 -0.98
N LYS A 69 12.02 -14.47 0.26
CA LYS A 69 13.17 -13.92 0.97
C LYS A 69 14.26 -14.99 1.04
N ASP A 70 15.45 -14.67 0.55
CA ASP A 70 16.58 -15.60 0.60
C ASP A 70 17.33 -15.57 1.94
N ASP A 71 18.34 -16.44 2.07
CA ASP A 71 19.13 -16.59 3.30
C ASP A 71 19.94 -15.34 3.68
N ASN A 72 20.19 -14.44 2.72
CA ASN A 72 20.84 -13.15 2.99
C ASN A 72 19.84 -12.09 3.48
N GLY A 73 18.54 -12.38 3.42
CA GLY A 73 17.47 -11.48 3.80
C GLY A 73 16.94 -10.63 2.65
N ASP A 74 17.41 -10.83 1.42
CA ASP A 74 16.94 -10.09 0.25
C ASP A 74 15.59 -10.62 -0.19
N ILE A 75 14.62 -9.72 -0.41
CA ILE A 75 13.28 -10.06 -0.90
C ILE A 75 13.24 -9.89 -2.41
N HIS A 76 12.93 -10.96 -3.13
CA HIS A 76 12.91 -11.00 -4.58
C HIS A 76 11.48 -10.96 -5.10
N GLY A 77 11.21 -9.99 -5.99
CA GLY A 77 9.93 -9.90 -6.66
C GLY A 77 9.76 -8.59 -7.43
N ARG A 78 9.01 -8.66 -8.53
CA ARG A 78 8.58 -7.51 -9.30
C ARG A 78 7.65 -6.64 -8.43
N GLY A 79 8.09 -5.42 -8.20
CA GLY A 79 7.40 -4.44 -7.37
C GLY A 79 7.99 -4.24 -5.98
N THR A 80 8.99 -5.05 -5.58
CA THR A 80 9.67 -4.93 -4.27
C THR A 80 10.37 -3.58 -4.08
N GLN A 81 10.86 -2.96 -5.15
CA GLN A 81 11.40 -1.59 -5.12
C GLN A 81 10.43 -0.55 -5.71
N ASP A 82 9.74 -0.89 -6.81
CA ASP A 82 8.85 0.04 -7.52
C ASP A 82 7.43 -0.50 -7.63
N MET A 83 6.49 -0.06 -6.79
CA MET A 83 6.74 0.68 -5.54
C MET A 83 5.96 0.10 -4.36
N LYS A 84 5.71 -1.22 -4.39
CA LYS A 84 4.90 -1.88 -3.35
C LYS A 84 5.54 -1.77 -1.97
N CYS A 85 6.87 -1.66 -1.87
CA CYS A 85 7.53 -1.37 -0.60
C CYS A 85 7.02 -0.07 0.04
N VAL A 86 6.94 1.02 -0.72
CA VAL A 86 6.49 2.33 -0.22
C VAL A 86 5.02 2.26 0.22
N GLY A 87 4.16 1.62 -0.58
CA GLY A 87 2.75 1.44 -0.21
C GLY A 87 2.57 0.67 1.12
N ILE A 88 3.33 -0.41 1.32
CA ILE A 88 3.30 -1.19 2.58
C ILE A 88 3.93 -0.41 3.75
N GLN A 89 5.03 0.32 3.52
CA GLN A 89 5.65 1.16 4.56
C GLN A 89 4.68 2.20 5.12
N TYR A 90 3.88 2.85 4.26
CA TYR A 90 2.84 3.77 4.73
C TYR A 90 1.78 3.09 5.59
N LEU A 91 1.27 1.93 5.15
CA LEU A 91 0.26 1.18 5.90
C LEU A 91 0.77 0.73 7.27
N GLU A 92 1.97 0.14 7.32
CA GLU A 92 2.54 -0.38 8.57
C GLU A 92 2.95 0.75 9.52
N ALA A 93 3.45 1.87 9.01
CA ALA A 93 3.73 3.06 9.83
C ALA A 93 2.45 3.59 10.48
N LEU A 94 1.35 3.72 9.72
CA LEU A 94 0.06 4.17 10.25
C LEU A 94 -0.51 3.17 11.26
N LYS A 95 -0.43 1.85 10.99
CA LYS A 95 -0.84 0.82 11.96
C LYS A 95 -0.07 0.94 13.26
N SER A 96 1.26 1.08 13.20
CA SER A 96 2.11 1.18 14.38
C SER A 96 1.76 2.41 15.21
N LEU A 97 1.68 3.58 14.58
CA LEU A 97 1.37 4.83 15.27
C LEU A 97 -0.04 4.82 15.89
N SER A 98 -1.04 4.30 15.17
CA SER A 98 -2.40 4.15 15.71
C SER A 98 -2.46 3.17 16.87
N LYS A 99 -1.71 2.06 16.81
CA LYS A 99 -1.63 1.08 17.90
C LYS A 99 -0.99 1.66 19.16
N ASP A 100 -0.03 2.56 18.99
CA ASP A 100 0.64 3.28 20.09
C ASP A 100 -0.24 4.43 20.65
N GLY A 101 -1.45 4.62 20.13
CA GLY A 101 -2.40 5.64 20.58
C GLY A 101 -2.05 7.06 20.11
N HIS A 102 -1.25 7.19 19.05
CA HIS A 102 -0.92 8.49 18.49
C HIS A 102 -2.15 9.11 17.83
N GLU A 103 -2.44 10.35 18.18
CA GLU A 103 -3.47 11.14 17.51
C GLU A 103 -2.81 12.19 16.62
N PHE A 104 -3.23 12.24 15.36
CA PHE A 104 -2.67 13.16 14.39
C PHE A 104 -3.44 14.47 14.37
N LEU A 105 -2.73 15.60 14.32
CA LEU A 105 -3.38 16.91 14.14
C LEU A 105 -4.07 17.03 12.78
N ARG A 106 -3.48 16.43 11.73
CA ARG A 106 -4.00 16.38 10.37
C ARG A 106 -4.22 14.94 9.93
#